data_AF-A0A7N8XTT2-F1
#
_entry.id   AF-A0A7N8XTT2-F1
#
_cell.length_a   1.000
_cell.length_b   1.000
_cell.length_c   1.000
_cell.angle_alpha   90.00
_cell.angle_beta   90.00
_cell.angle_gamma   90.00
#
_symmetry.space_group_name_H-M   'P 1'
#
loop_
_entity.id
_entity.type
_entity.pdbx_description
1 polymer ?
#
loop_
_entity_poly.entity_id
_entity_poly.type
_entity_poly.pdbx_seq_one_letter_code
_entity_poly.pdbx_strand_id
1 'polypeptide(L)'
;MASKEIIMGLCVLALGTTLDHMWFSLSIWVSFYVTGCLLLSFTGGTAILWWLYADHRNALNKNTTSTLLGREVASDNVKALLVYAIGATIFTVVLLLVMFFMRKRVALTISLFHVAGKVFIHLPLLALQPFWTFLSLMLFWVYWIAVLLFLGTSGTPVKNNSTNLVEYQMQGPFQYLVWYHAVGLIWISEFILAFQQMTIAGAVVTFYFTRNKSQLPATPILSSMVRTIRYHLGTLAKGSFIITLVKIPRLILTYIHSQLKGKENACARCMLKACVCCLWCLEKCLAYLNQNAYTATAINSTNFCTSARDAFLILVENALRVAAINTVGDFVLFLGKVLIVSCTAFAGVLALNYQRDYTVWVLPLLIVCVFAFLVAHCFLSVFENVVDVLFLCFAVDTKYNDGSSGREYYMDKALMEFVENSKKMGQYKPSDGDRREMKSMVS
;
A
#
# COMPACT_ATOMS: atom_id res chain seq x y z
N MET A 1 -1.02 33.58 8.49
CA MET A 1 -2.24 33.08 7.81
C MET A 1 -1.90 32.44 6.47
N ALA A 2 -1.09 33.07 5.60
CA ALA A 2 -0.65 32.49 4.31
C ALA A 2 0.06 31.11 4.41
N SER A 3 0.75 30.82 5.51
CA SER A 3 1.45 29.55 5.75
C SER A 3 0.53 28.32 5.83
N LYS A 4 -0.62 28.45 6.50
CA LYS A 4 -1.62 27.38 6.61
C LYS A 4 -2.29 27.14 5.27
N GLU A 5 -2.60 28.21 4.55
CA GLU A 5 -3.23 28.13 3.22
C GLU A 5 -2.32 27.45 2.19
N ILE A 6 -1.01 27.69 2.21
CA ILE A 6 -0.06 27.02 1.30
C ILE A 6 0.09 25.54 1.66
N ILE A 7 0.19 25.20 2.94
CA ILE A 7 0.28 23.80 3.37
C ILE A 7 -1.02 23.06 3.02
N MET A 8 -2.18 23.66 3.28
CA MET A 8 -3.47 23.11 2.87
C MET A 8 -3.57 23.00 1.34
N GLY A 9 -3.12 23.99 0.59
CA GLY A 9 -3.07 23.98 -0.86
C GLY A 9 -2.18 22.87 -1.43
N LEU A 10 -1.00 22.63 -0.85
CA LEU A 10 -0.12 21.53 -1.21
C LEU A 10 -0.70 20.16 -0.83
N CYS A 11 -1.41 20.06 0.28
CA CYS A 11 -2.13 18.85 0.66
C CYS A 11 -3.28 18.55 -0.29
N VAL A 12 -4.04 19.57 -0.70
CA VAL A 12 -5.10 19.47 -1.71
C VAL A 12 -4.52 19.14 -3.08
N LEU A 13 -3.36 19.69 -3.44
CA LEU A 13 -2.66 19.35 -4.68
C LEU A 13 -2.13 17.91 -4.65
N ALA A 14 -1.61 17.44 -3.51
CA ALA A 14 -1.23 16.04 -3.34
C ALA A 14 -2.45 15.11 -3.49
N LEU A 15 -3.57 15.45 -2.87
CA LEU A 15 -4.83 14.73 -3.03
C LEU A 15 -5.31 14.75 -4.49
N GLY A 16 -5.36 15.92 -5.11
CA GLY A 16 -5.73 16.11 -6.51
C GLY A 16 -4.84 15.28 -7.44
N THR A 17 -3.52 15.40 -7.33
CA THR A 17 -2.58 14.62 -8.13
C THR A 17 -2.71 13.12 -7.88
N THR A 18 -3.02 12.65 -6.66
CA THR A 18 -3.26 11.21 -6.41
C THR A 18 -4.55 10.71 -7.07
N LEU A 19 -5.62 11.50 -7.02
CA LEU A 19 -6.89 11.19 -7.65
C LEU A 19 -6.78 11.27 -9.18
N ASP A 20 -6.05 12.26 -9.69
CA ASP A 20 -5.75 12.42 -11.10
C ASP A 20 -4.94 11.24 -11.62
N HIS A 21 -3.89 10.78 -10.91
CA HIS A 21 -3.13 9.58 -11.32
C HIS A 21 -3.96 8.30 -11.31
N MET A 22 -4.86 8.18 -10.32
CA MET A 22 -5.80 7.06 -10.24
C MET A 22 -6.80 7.09 -11.41
N TRP A 23 -7.25 8.27 -11.82
CA TRP A 23 -8.16 8.47 -12.96
C TRP A 23 -7.45 8.37 -14.32
N PHE A 24 -6.23 8.88 -14.44
CA PHE A 24 -5.42 8.87 -15.66
C PHE A 24 -4.85 7.49 -16.01
N SER A 25 -4.96 6.49 -15.12
CA SER A 25 -4.61 5.09 -15.39
C SER A 25 -5.47 4.43 -16.50
N LEU A 26 -6.33 5.21 -17.16
CA LEU A 26 -7.32 4.76 -18.15
C LEU A 26 -6.82 4.53 -19.58
N SER A 27 -5.57 4.80 -19.95
CA SER A 27 -5.16 4.71 -21.37
C SER A 27 -3.81 4.00 -21.58
N ILE A 28 -3.73 3.15 -22.61
CA ILE A 28 -2.51 2.44 -23.05
C ILE A 28 -1.36 3.42 -23.35
N TRP A 29 -1.69 4.63 -23.82
CA TRP A 29 -0.73 5.71 -24.08
C TRP A 29 -0.05 6.23 -22.81
N VAL A 30 -0.68 6.01 -21.65
CA VAL A 30 -0.20 6.44 -20.35
C VAL A 30 0.92 5.54 -19.83
N SER A 31 1.04 4.26 -20.19
CA SER A 31 2.25 3.52 -19.77
C SER A 31 3.52 4.05 -20.43
N PHE A 32 3.44 4.45 -21.71
CA PHE A 32 4.57 5.05 -22.41
C PHE A 32 4.77 6.51 -22.01
N TYR A 33 3.70 7.26 -21.81
CA TYR A 33 3.75 8.65 -21.34
C TYR A 33 4.18 8.74 -19.87
N VAL A 34 3.70 7.90 -18.96
CA VAL A 34 4.15 7.81 -17.56
C VAL A 34 5.57 7.29 -17.50
N THR A 35 5.95 6.27 -18.27
CA THR A 35 7.36 5.86 -18.37
C THR A 35 8.21 7.02 -18.88
N GLY A 36 7.79 7.72 -19.94
CA GLY A 36 8.50 8.88 -20.49
C GLY A 36 8.58 10.07 -19.53
N CYS A 37 7.48 10.43 -18.88
CA CYS A 37 7.40 11.50 -17.89
C CYS A 37 8.17 11.14 -16.62
N LEU A 38 8.17 9.88 -16.16
CA LEU A 38 9.01 9.41 -15.07
C LEU A 38 10.48 9.56 -15.45
N LEU A 39 10.87 9.08 -16.64
CA LEU A 39 12.24 9.24 -17.14
C LEU A 39 12.65 10.71 -17.20
N LEU A 40 11.79 11.59 -17.72
CA LEU A 40 12.01 13.03 -17.76
C LEU A 40 12.07 13.66 -16.36
N SER A 41 11.22 13.22 -15.43
CA SER A 41 11.18 13.73 -14.06
C SER A 41 12.43 13.33 -13.28
N PHE A 42 12.89 12.08 -13.41
CA PHE A 42 14.07 11.58 -12.70
C PHE A 42 15.37 12.12 -13.30
N THR A 43 15.48 12.15 -14.63
CA THR A 43 16.64 12.74 -15.31
C THR A 43 16.69 14.26 -15.11
N GLY A 44 15.54 14.93 -15.19
CA GLY A 44 15.39 16.36 -14.90
C GLY A 44 15.72 16.71 -13.44
N GLY A 45 15.15 15.97 -12.47
CA GLY A 45 15.42 16.18 -11.05
C GLY A 45 16.89 15.97 -10.68
N THR A 46 17.51 14.93 -11.25
CA THR A 46 18.95 14.68 -11.07
C THR A 46 19.79 15.79 -11.71
N ALA A 47 19.43 16.26 -12.91
CA ALA A 47 20.10 17.37 -13.58
C ALA A 47 19.99 18.68 -12.80
N ILE A 48 18.82 18.98 -12.22
CA ILE A 48 18.59 20.15 -11.36
C ILE A 48 19.46 20.07 -10.10
N LEU A 49 19.56 18.91 -9.44
CA LEU A 49 20.43 18.74 -8.27
C LEU A 49 21.91 18.98 -8.59
N TRP A 50 22.38 18.48 -9.74
CA TRP A 50 23.74 18.77 -10.21
C TRP A 50 23.97 20.24 -10.54
N TRP A 51 22.97 20.89 -11.15
CA TRP A 51 23.03 22.33 -11.44
C TRP A 51 23.07 23.17 -10.15
N LEU A 52 22.20 22.87 -9.17
CA LEU A 52 22.19 23.53 -7.86
C LEU A 52 23.51 23.34 -7.11
N TYR A 53 24.10 22.14 -7.15
CA TYR A 53 25.42 21.88 -6.58
C TYR A 53 26.51 22.73 -7.25
N ALA A 54 26.51 22.79 -8.59
CA ALA A 54 27.49 23.60 -9.33
C ALA A 54 27.34 25.09 -9.02
N ASP A 55 26.11 25.61 -8.94
CA ASP A 55 25.82 27.00 -8.62
C ASP A 55 26.27 27.37 -7.20
N HIS A 56 25.88 26.58 -6.18
CA HIS A 56 26.27 26.83 -4.79
C HIS A 56 27.78 26.68 -4.57
N ARG A 57 28.44 25.74 -5.25
CA ARG A 57 29.90 25.58 -5.19
C ARG A 57 30.62 26.78 -5.81
N ASN A 58 30.12 27.29 -6.94
CA ASN A 58 30.68 28.48 -7.58
C ASN A 58 30.47 29.74 -6.72
N ALA A 59 29.32 29.89 -6.07
CA ALA A 59 29.06 30.98 -5.14
C ALA A 59 29.99 30.92 -3.90
N LEU A 60 30.22 29.73 -3.33
CA LEU A 60 31.16 29.52 -2.22
C LEU A 60 32.59 29.89 -2.60
N ASN A 61 33.02 29.57 -3.83
CA ASN A 61 34.36 29.88 -4.31
C ASN A 61 34.57 31.37 -4.62
N LYS A 62 33.51 32.12 -4.97
CA LYS A 62 33.57 33.56 -5.28
C LYS A 62 33.47 34.45 -4.04
N ASN A 63 32.69 34.05 -3.02
CA ASN A 63 32.45 34.84 -1.82
C ASN A 63 33.54 34.62 -0.76
N THR A 64 34.76 35.12 -1.03
CA THR A 64 35.91 35.01 -0.11
C THR A 64 35.75 35.86 1.17
N THR A 65 34.78 36.78 1.24
CA THR A 65 34.63 37.81 2.29
C THR A 65 33.50 37.59 3.31
N SER A 66 32.83 36.43 3.33
CA SER A 66 31.76 36.14 4.29
C SER A 66 32.27 35.71 5.68
N THR A 67 31.51 36.01 6.74
CA THR A 67 31.77 35.58 8.13
C THR A 67 32.03 34.07 8.25
N LEU A 68 32.92 33.67 9.16
CA LEU A 68 33.37 32.26 9.33
C LEU A 68 32.20 31.28 9.52
N LEU A 69 31.22 31.65 10.34
CA LEU A 69 29.99 30.89 10.59
C LEU A 69 29.15 30.70 9.30
N GLY A 70 29.01 31.75 8.48
CA GLY A 70 28.27 31.69 7.22
C GLY A 70 28.95 30.80 6.17
N ARG A 71 30.28 30.78 6.18
CA ARG A 71 31.09 29.94 5.28
C ARG A 71 31.04 28.46 5.66
N GLU A 72 31.04 28.13 6.95
CA GLU A 72 30.86 26.75 7.45
C GLU A 72 29.48 26.19 7.05
N VAL A 73 28.41 26.95 7.31
CA VAL A 73 27.04 26.57 6.93
C VAL A 73 26.91 26.39 5.41
N ALA A 74 27.46 27.31 4.61
CA ALA A 74 27.43 27.19 3.16
C ALA A 74 28.25 25.99 2.64
N SER A 75 29.39 25.68 3.27
CA SER A 75 30.21 24.51 2.93
C SER A 75 29.47 23.21 3.21
N ASP A 76 28.81 23.11 4.36
CA ASP A 76 28.04 21.91 4.73
C ASP A 76 26.80 21.72 3.84
N ASN A 77 26.14 22.81 3.42
CA ASN A 77 25.08 22.74 2.42
C ASN A 77 25.57 22.21 1.07
N VAL A 78 26.76 22.64 0.60
CA VAL A 78 27.36 22.14 -0.64
C VAL A 78 27.70 20.65 -0.52
N LYS A 79 28.24 20.19 0.61
CA LYS A 79 28.48 18.77 0.87
C LYS A 79 27.19 17.96 0.88
N ALA A 80 26.13 18.47 1.52
CA ALA A 80 24.82 17.81 1.53
C ALA A 80 24.22 17.70 0.12
N LEU A 81 24.28 18.77 -0.69
CA LEU A 81 23.83 18.76 -2.09
C LEU A 81 24.60 17.75 -2.94
N LEU A 82 25.92 17.61 -2.74
CA LEU A 82 26.72 16.59 -3.42
C LEU A 82 26.25 15.17 -3.07
N VAL A 83 26.03 14.88 -1.78
CA VAL A 83 25.54 13.58 -1.32
C VAL A 83 24.17 13.28 -1.93
N TYR A 84 23.25 14.26 -1.96
CA TYR A 84 21.94 14.09 -2.59
C TYR A 84 22.02 13.89 -4.10
N ALA A 85 22.89 14.62 -4.81
CA ALA A 85 23.07 14.47 -6.25
C ALA A 85 23.63 13.09 -6.62
N ILE A 86 24.60 12.58 -5.85
CA ILE A 86 25.15 11.21 -6.03
C ILE A 86 24.09 10.15 -5.70
N GLY A 87 23.31 10.35 -4.63
CA GLY A 87 22.21 9.45 -4.29
C GLY A 87 21.15 9.38 -5.40
N ALA A 88 20.78 10.53 -5.96
CA ALA A 88 19.80 10.65 -7.03
C ALA A 88 20.29 10.00 -8.35
N THR A 89 21.57 10.12 -8.70
CA THR A 89 22.12 9.45 -9.90
C THR A 89 22.10 7.94 -9.75
N ILE A 90 22.57 7.40 -8.61
CA ILE A 90 22.55 5.95 -8.35
C ILE A 90 21.13 5.42 -8.42
N PHE A 91 20.19 6.10 -7.75
CA PHE A 91 18.78 5.72 -7.76
C PHE A 91 18.21 5.72 -9.18
N THR A 92 18.47 6.77 -9.97
CA THR A 92 18.01 6.88 -11.36
C THR A 92 18.56 5.75 -12.23
N VAL A 93 19.86 5.42 -12.12
CA VAL A 93 20.46 4.32 -12.88
C VAL A 93 19.83 2.97 -12.50
N VAL A 94 19.63 2.70 -11.21
CA VAL A 94 18.96 1.48 -10.74
C VAL A 94 17.54 1.38 -11.29
N LEU A 95 16.78 2.47 -11.26
CA LEU A 95 15.43 2.51 -11.82
C LEU A 95 15.42 2.19 -13.32
N LEU A 96 16.32 2.79 -14.09
CA LEU A 96 16.44 2.54 -15.54
C LEU A 96 16.72 1.07 -15.83
N LEU A 97 17.63 0.44 -15.07
CA LEU A 97 17.96 -0.97 -15.21
C LEU A 97 16.73 -1.85 -14.93
N VAL A 98 16.01 -1.60 -13.82
CA VAL A 98 14.81 -2.36 -13.46
C VAL A 98 13.73 -2.22 -14.55
N MET A 99 13.51 -1.02 -15.07
CA MET A 99 12.55 -0.78 -16.16
C MET A 99 12.92 -1.53 -17.44
N PHE A 100 14.22 -1.59 -17.78
CA PHE A 100 14.70 -2.34 -18.93
C PHE A 100 14.44 -3.85 -18.79
N PHE A 101 14.76 -4.43 -17.62
CA PHE A 101 14.52 -5.86 -17.36
C PHE A 101 13.03 -6.23 -17.33
N MET A 102 12.19 -5.36 -16.77
CA MET A 102 10.76 -5.65 -16.61
C MET A 102 9.94 -5.46 -17.89
N ARG A 103 10.49 -4.78 -18.92
CA ARG A 103 9.79 -4.42 -20.18
C ARG A 103 8.98 -5.56 -20.81
N LYS A 104 9.49 -6.80 -20.79
CA LYS A 104 8.81 -7.96 -21.40
C LYS A 104 7.54 -8.38 -20.67
N ARG A 105 7.43 -8.09 -19.36
CA ARG A 105 6.31 -8.52 -18.49
C ARG A 105 5.25 -7.43 -18.30
N VAL A 106 5.53 -6.22 -18.76
CA VAL A 106 4.72 -5.01 -18.55
C VAL A 106 3.38 -5.04 -19.30
N ALA A 107 3.27 -5.72 -20.46
CA ALA A 107 2.05 -5.69 -21.27
C ALA A 107 0.79 -6.21 -20.54
N LEU A 108 0.88 -7.33 -19.82
CA LEU A 108 -0.25 -7.87 -19.07
C LEU A 108 -0.61 -7.00 -17.87
N THR A 109 0.39 -6.52 -17.14
CA THR A 109 0.19 -5.61 -16.00
C THR A 109 -0.49 -4.32 -16.46
N ILE A 110 -0.11 -3.76 -17.62
CA ILE A 110 -0.79 -2.59 -18.20
C ILE A 110 -2.27 -2.89 -18.45
N SER A 111 -2.61 -4.04 -19.05
CA SER A 111 -4.00 -4.40 -19.31
C SER A 111 -4.80 -4.52 -17.99
N LEU A 112 -4.22 -5.10 -16.94
CA LEU A 112 -4.85 -5.19 -15.63
C LEU A 112 -5.05 -3.81 -14.99
N PHE A 113 -4.05 -2.92 -15.07
CA PHE A 113 -4.13 -1.56 -14.54
C PHE A 113 -5.15 -0.71 -15.30
N HIS A 114 -5.24 -0.89 -16.62
CA HIS A 114 -6.27 -0.25 -17.45
C HIS A 114 -7.67 -0.67 -17.03
N VAL A 115 -7.89 -1.98 -16.81
CA VAL A 115 -9.17 -2.48 -16.30
C VAL A 115 -9.43 -1.99 -14.88
N ALA A 116 -8.42 -1.96 -14.01
CA ALA A 116 -8.54 -1.36 -12.67
C ALA A 116 -8.99 0.11 -12.75
N GLY A 117 -8.40 0.92 -13.63
CA GLY A 117 -8.84 2.30 -13.88
C GLY A 117 -10.32 2.38 -14.31
N LYS A 118 -10.78 1.50 -15.20
CA LYS A 118 -12.21 1.41 -15.57
C LYS A 118 -13.10 1.10 -14.36
N VAL A 119 -12.64 0.23 -13.45
CA VAL A 119 -13.37 -0.07 -12.21
C VAL A 119 -13.54 1.19 -11.35
N PHE A 120 -12.48 1.99 -11.16
CA PHE A 120 -12.58 3.23 -10.38
C PHE A 120 -13.54 4.26 -10.98
N ILE A 121 -13.64 4.34 -12.32
CA ILE A 121 -14.63 5.21 -12.98
C ILE A 121 -16.06 4.74 -12.72
N HIS A 122 -16.33 3.43 -12.81
CA HIS A 122 -17.67 2.88 -12.61
C HIS A 122 -18.05 2.79 -11.13
N LEU A 123 -17.07 2.68 -10.24
CA LEU A 123 -17.22 2.54 -8.80
C LEU A 123 -16.49 3.70 -8.08
N PRO A 124 -16.93 4.96 -8.24
CA PRO A 124 -16.22 6.12 -7.70
C PRO A 124 -16.10 6.08 -6.16
N LEU A 125 -17.02 5.39 -5.47
CA LEU A 125 -16.97 5.20 -4.02
C LEU A 125 -15.74 4.40 -3.55
N LEU A 126 -15.03 3.68 -4.43
CA LEU A 126 -13.75 3.02 -4.08
C LEU A 126 -12.70 4.05 -3.63
N ALA A 127 -12.70 5.24 -4.22
CA ALA A 127 -11.79 6.33 -3.85
C ALA A 127 -12.01 6.82 -2.41
N LEU A 128 -13.22 6.65 -1.88
CA LEU A 128 -13.58 7.05 -0.51
C LEU A 128 -13.24 5.99 0.54
N GLN A 129 -12.90 4.76 0.11
CA GLN A 129 -12.61 3.66 1.01
C GLN A 129 -11.45 3.92 1.99
N PRO A 130 -10.29 4.50 1.58
CA PRO A 130 -9.20 4.79 2.52
C PRO A 130 -9.63 5.73 3.66
N PHE A 131 -10.46 6.73 3.35
CA PHE A 131 -10.96 7.68 4.36
C PHE A 131 -11.86 6.99 5.38
N TRP A 132 -12.75 6.12 4.93
CA TRP A 132 -13.62 5.36 5.81
C TRP A 132 -12.83 4.43 6.73
N THR A 133 -11.81 3.74 6.20
CA THR A 133 -10.93 2.89 7.00
C THR A 133 -10.12 3.72 7.99
N PHE A 134 -9.57 4.85 7.56
CA PHE A 134 -8.80 5.73 8.44
C PHE A 134 -9.67 6.27 9.59
N LEU A 135 -10.89 6.71 9.29
CA LEU A 135 -11.87 7.13 10.29
C LEU A 135 -12.19 6.00 11.27
N SER A 136 -12.43 4.79 10.76
CA SER A 136 -12.72 3.60 11.58
C SER A 136 -11.57 3.24 12.51
N LEU A 137 -10.32 3.26 12.00
CA LEU A 137 -9.12 3.04 12.80
C LEU A 137 -8.93 4.14 13.84
N MET A 138 -9.13 5.41 13.47
CA MET A 138 -9.00 6.54 14.39
C MET A 138 -10.01 6.44 15.54
N LEU A 139 -11.28 6.18 15.25
CA LEU A 139 -12.33 5.97 16.25
C LEU A 139 -11.99 4.79 17.17
N PHE A 140 -11.52 3.68 16.60
CA PHE A 140 -11.08 2.54 17.38
C PHE A 140 -9.90 2.88 18.30
N TRP A 141 -8.91 3.64 17.83
CA TRP A 141 -7.75 4.03 18.63
C TRP A 141 -8.16 4.94 19.79
N VAL A 142 -9.04 5.91 19.55
CA VAL A 142 -9.60 6.77 20.61
C VAL A 142 -10.33 5.93 21.65
N TYR A 143 -11.20 5.02 21.21
CA TYR A 143 -11.90 4.08 22.09
C TYR A 143 -10.92 3.20 22.89
N TRP A 144 -9.90 2.66 22.22
CA TRP A 144 -8.90 1.80 22.84
C TRP A 144 -8.09 2.54 23.92
N ILE A 145 -7.67 3.78 23.65
CA ILE A 145 -6.97 4.64 24.61
C ILE A 145 -7.89 4.95 25.80
N ALA A 146 -9.16 5.28 25.56
CA ALA A 146 -10.11 5.54 26.63
C ALA A 146 -10.28 4.32 27.56
N VAL A 147 -10.46 3.12 26.99
CA VAL A 147 -10.54 1.88 27.76
C VAL A 147 -9.23 1.59 28.50
N LEU A 148 -8.06 1.87 27.91
CA LEU A 148 -6.78 1.72 28.60
C LEU A 148 -6.66 2.64 29.82
N LEU A 149 -7.12 3.89 29.71
CA LEU A 149 -7.13 4.85 30.82
C LEU A 149 -8.08 4.40 31.93
N PHE A 150 -9.28 3.91 31.58
CA PHE A 150 -10.21 3.33 32.57
C PHE A 150 -9.64 2.08 33.22
N LEU A 151 -8.96 1.22 32.47
CA LEU A 151 -8.30 0.04 33.01
C LEU A 151 -7.21 0.46 34.00
N GLY A 152 -6.37 1.44 33.65
CA GLY A 152 -5.32 2.01 34.51
C GLY A 152 -5.83 2.57 35.85
N THR A 153 -7.05 3.10 35.86
CA THR A 153 -7.70 3.69 37.06
C THR A 153 -8.57 2.71 37.84
N SER A 154 -8.82 1.51 37.30
CA SER A 154 -9.64 0.47 37.94
C SER A 154 -8.94 -0.31 39.07
N GLY A 155 -7.64 -0.07 39.28
CA GLY A 155 -6.86 -0.70 40.35
C GLY A 155 -7.29 -0.25 41.76
N THR A 156 -6.80 -0.93 42.79
CA THR A 156 -7.04 -0.51 44.17
C THR A 156 -6.09 0.64 44.56
N PRO A 157 -6.59 1.75 45.14
CA PRO A 157 -5.73 2.85 45.57
C PRO A 157 -4.92 2.43 46.80
N VAL A 158 -3.60 2.48 46.70
CA VAL A 158 -2.67 2.20 47.80
C VAL A 158 -1.78 3.43 48.00
N LYS A 159 -1.72 3.94 49.24
CA LYS A 159 -0.85 5.08 49.56
C LYS A 159 0.60 4.60 49.64
N ASN A 160 1.48 5.16 48.81
CA ASN A 160 2.90 4.88 48.89
C ASN A 160 3.54 5.77 49.97
N ASN A 161 4.04 5.14 51.05
CA ASN A 161 4.66 5.84 52.18
C ASN A 161 5.96 6.58 51.81
N SER A 162 6.60 6.23 50.69
CA SER A 162 7.85 6.84 50.25
C SER A 162 7.63 8.10 49.39
N THR A 163 6.57 8.13 48.59
CA THR A 163 6.27 9.23 47.66
C THR A 163 5.11 10.12 48.11
N ASN A 164 4.37 9.73 49.17
CA ASN A 164 3.12 10.35 49.61
C ASN A 164 2.02 10.42 48.52
N LEU A 165 2.20 9.73 47.39
CA LEU A 165 1.24 9.65 46.30
C LEU A 165 0.35 8.40 46.45
N VAL A 166 -0.87 8.49 45.92
CA VAL A 166 -1.78 7.34 45.78
C VAL A 166 -1.42 6.62 44.49
N GLU A 167 -0.91 5.41 44.60
CA GLU A 167 -0.63 4.53 43.47
C GLU A 167 -1.76 3.52 43.32
N TYR A 168 -2.26 3.36 42.10
CA TYR A 168 -3.26 2.35 41.78
C TYR A 168 -2.55 1.03 41.49
N GLN A 169 -2.66 0.06 42.40
CA GLN A 169 -2.08 -1.26 42.18
C GLN A 169 -3.08 -2.17 41.45
N MET A 170 -2.67 -2.68 40.29
CA MET A 170 -3.41 -3.72 39.57
C MET A 170 -3.06 -5.08 40.15
N GLN A 171 -3.99 -5.71 40.89
CA GLN A 171 -3.82 -7.06 41.43
C GLN A 171 -4.81 -8.04 40.76
N GLY A 172 -4.36 -9.27 40.48
CA GLY A 172 -5.23 -10.34 39.99
C GLY A 172 -5.72 -10.18 38.54
N PRO A 173 -7.02 -10.41 38.24
CA PRO A 173 -7.58 -10.50 36.87
C PRO A 173 -7.28 -9.28 35.97
N PHE A 174 -7.13 -8.10 36.55
CA PHE A 174 -6.90 -6.84 35.82
C PHE A 174 -5.57 -6.83 35.04
N GLN A 175 -4.55 -7.57 35.50
CA GLN A 175 -3.27 -7.67 34.77
C GLN A 175 -3.43 -8.43 33.45
N TYR A 176 -4.26 -9.48 33.42
CA TYR A 176 -4.53 -10.23 32.19
C TYR A 176 -5.35 -9.42 31.19
N LEU A 177 -6.24 -8.55 31.68
CA LEU A 177 -7.01 -7.64 30.82
C LEU A 177 -6.14 -6.64 30.06
N VAL A 178 -5.02 -6.20 30.64
CA VAL A 178 -4.06 -5.31 29.93
C VAL A 178 -3.46 -6.03 28.71
N TRP A 179 -3.04 -7.28 28.88
CA TRP A 179 -2.50 -8.09 27.78
C TRP A 179 -3.57 -8.42 26.74
N TYR A 180 -4.78 -8.79 27.18
CA TYR A 180 -5.92 -8.99 26.28
C TYR A 180 -6.22 -7.71 25.47
N HIS A 181 -6.22 -6.55 26.11
CA HIS A 181 -6.47 -5.26 25.46
C HIS A 181 -5.36 -4.92 24.44
N ALA A 182 -4.10 -5.19 24.78
CA ALA A 182 -2.96 -5.01 23.87
C ALA A 182 -3.03 -5.93 22.64
N VAL A 183 -3.38 -7.21 22.82
CA VAL A 183 -3.63 -8.14 21.71
C VAL A 183 -4.83 -7.67 20.87
N GLY A 184 -5.88 -7.18 21.53
CA GLY A 184 -7.06 -6.61 20.90
C GLY A 184 -6.75 -5.42 19.99
N LEU A 185 -5.78 -4.56 20.35
CA LEU A 185 -5.33 -3.45 19.49
C LEU A 185 -4.89 -3.96 18.12
N ILE A 186 -4.05 -5.00 18.11
CA ILE A 186 -3.48 -5.55 16.88
C ILE A 186 -4.58 -6.29 16.10
N TRP A 187 -5.34 -7.16 16.77
CA TRP A 187 -6.34 -7.98 16.08
C TRP A 187 -7.47 -7.16 15.48
N ILE A 188 -8.02 -6.20 16.21
CA ILE A 188 -9.12 -5.35 15.71
C ILE A 188 -8.62 -4.41 14.60
N SER A 189 -7.38 -3.92 14.69
CA SER A 189 -6.78 -3.15 13.58
C SER A 189 -6.69 -3.99 12.30
N GLU A 190 -6.19 -5.24 12.40
CA GLU A 190 -6.17 -6.18 11.27
C GLU A 190 -7.58 -6.53 10.78
N PHE A 191 -8.56 -6.63 11.67
CA PHE A 191 -9.95 -6.87 11.31
C PHE A 191 -10.56 -5.72 10.51
N ILE A 192 -10.30 -4.46 10.90
CA ILE A 192 -10.75 -3.27 10.16
C ILE A 192 -10.12 -3.24 8.76
N LEU A 193 -8.83 -3.59 8.64
CA LEU A 193 -8.17 -3.70 7.34
C LEU A 193 -8.75 -4.85 6.48
N ALA A 194 -9.00 -6.01 7.09
CA ALA A 194 -9.66 -7.15 6.43
C ALA A 194 -11.08 -6.80 5.95
N PHE A 195 -11.80 -5.96 6.71
CA PHE A 195 -13.11 -5.47 6.32
C PHE A 195 -13.06 -4.61 5.05
N GLN A 196 -12.09 -3.71 4.96
CA GLN A 196 -11.82 -2.95 3.74
C GLN A 196 -11.51 -3.88 2.56
N GLN A 197 -10.62 -4.84 2.76
CA GLN A 197 -10.19 -5.79 1.73
C GLN A 197 -11.36 -6.60 1.16
N MET A 198 -12.19 -7.19 2.03
CA MET A 198 -13.39 -7.93 1.61
C MET A 198 -14.42 -7.03 0.92
N THR A 199 -14.61 -5.80 1.40
CA THR A 199 -15.53 -4.84 0.80
C THR A 199 -15.13 -4.53 -0.65
N ILE A 200 -13.84 -4.20 -0.86
CA ILE A 200 -13.27 -3.94 -2.19
C ILE A 200 -13.43 -5.20 -3.06
N ALA A 201 -13.01 -6.36 -2.55
CA ALA A 201 -13.10 -7.62 -3.27
C ALA A 201 -14.52 -7.92 -3.74
N GLY A 202 -15.52 -7.82 -2.85
CA GLY A 202 -16.91 -8.06 -3.17
C GLY A 202 -17.47 -7.10 -4.23
N ALA A 203 -17.09 -5.83 -4.21
CA ALA A 203 -17.55 -4.85 -5.21
C ALA A 203 -16.89 -5.08 -6.58
N VAL A 204 -15.57 -5.33 -6.60
CA VAL A 204 -14.81 -5.59 -7.83
C VAL A 204 -15.22 -6.92 -8.47
N VAL A 205 -15.42 -7.98 -7.68
CA VAL A 205 -15.93 -9.28 -8.16
C VAL A 205 -17.31 -9.12 -8.79
N THR A 206 -18.22 -8.39 -8.11
CA THR A 206 -19.55 -8.10 -8.65
C THR A 206 -19.46 -7.32 -9.96
N PHE A 207 -18.59 -6.31 -10.03
CA PHE A 207 -18.35 -5.58 -11.28
C PHE A 207 -17.77 -6.47 -12.39
N TYR A 208 -16.83 -7.34 -12.08
CA TYR A 208 -16.13 -8.18 -13.06
C TYR A 208 -17.09 -9.21 -13.69
N PHE A 209 -17.82 -9.96 -12.87
CA PHE A 209 -18.69 -11.06 -13.34
C PHE A 209 -20.09 -10.60 -13.78
N THR A 210 -20.44 -9.32 -13.62
CA THR A 210 -21.69 -8.77 -14.18
C THR A 210 -21.47 -8.39 -15.65
N ARG A 211 -22.12 -9.11 -16.57
CA ARG A 211 -22.02 -8.85 -18.02
C ARG A 211 -22.63 -7.51 -18.40
N ASN A 212 -23.88 -7.27 -18.02
CA ASN A 212 -24.57 -6.04 -18.31
C ASN A 212 -24.41 -5.04 -17.17
N LYS A 213 -23.58 -4.00 -17.37
CA LYS A 213 -23.25 -3.02 -16.32
C LYS A 213 -24.47 -2.23 -15.83
N SER A 214 -25.59 -2.20 -16.56
CA SER A 214 -26.84 -1.60 -16.07
C SER A 214 -27.53 -2.40 -14.96
N GLN A 215 -27.18 -3.67 -14.77
CA GLN A 215 -27.71 -4.52 -13.70
C GLN A 215 -26.92 -4.41 -12.39
N LEU A 216 -25.87 -3.58 -12.35
CA LEU A 216 -25.11 -3.35 -11.13
C LEU A 216 -26.00 -2.61 -10.12
N PRO A 217 -25.90 -2.94 -8.81
CA PRO A 217 -26.58 -2.18 -7.78
C PRO A 217 -26.12 -0.72 -7.81
N ALA A 218 -26.99 0.22 -7.48
CA ALA A 218 -26.70 1.67 -7.57
C ALA A 218 -25.41 2.08 -6.82
N THR A 219 -25.10 1.40 -5.71
CA THR A 219 -23.86 1.58 -4.95
C THR A 219 -23.22 0.22 -4.62
N PRO A 220 -22.38 -0.36 -5.50
CA PRO A 220 -21.82 -1.70 -5.30
C PRO A 220 -20.93 -1.83 -4.08
N ILE A 221 -20.25 -0.75 -3.68
CA ILE A 221 -19.44 -0.72 -2.45
C ILE A 221 -20.31 -0.87 -1.20
N LEU A 222 -21.38 -0.09 -1.09
CA LEU A 222 -22.28 -0.17 0.07
C LEU A 222 -22.99 -1.52 0.12
N SER A 223 -23.43 -2.05 -1.02
CA SER A 223 -24.00 -3.39 -1.11
C SER A 223 -23.00 -4.47 -0.64
N SER A 224 -21.74 -4.36 -1.07
CA SER A 224 -20.65 -5.24 -0.64
C SER A 224 -20.38 -5.14 0.87
N MET A 225 -20.39 -3.93 1.44
CA MET A 225 -20.27 -3.72 2.88
C MET A 225 -21.39 -4.40 3.65
N VAL A 226 -22.65 -4.21 3.24
CA VAL A 226 -23.83 -4.82 3.89
C VAL A 226 -23.74 -6.34 3.83
N ARG A 227 -23.37 -6.92 2.68
CA ARG A 227 -23.14 -8.36 2.53
C ARG A 227 -22.03 -8.86 3.45
N THR A 228 -20.94 -8.09 3.57
CA THR A 228 -19.81 -8.41 4.45
C THR A 228 -20.25 -8.46 5.92
N ILE A 229 -20.99 -7.45 6.37
CA ILE A 229 -21.54 -7.37 7.74
C ILE A 229 -22.51 -8.53 8.01
N ARG A 230 -23.39 -8.84 7.06
CA ARG A 230 -24.44 -9.84 7.27
C ARG A 230 -23.93 -11.28 7.24
N TYR A 231 -22.96 -11.60 6.38
CA TYR A 231 -22.62 -13.00 6.09
C TYR A 231 -21.14 -13.36 6.28
N HIS A 232 -20.21 -12.41 6.25
CA HIS A 232 -18.77 -12.73 6.14
C HIS A 232 -17.90 -12.29 7.32
N LEU A 233 -18.45 -11.70 8.39
CA LEU A 233 -17.66 -11.27 9.55
C LEU A 233 -16.81 -12.40 10.16
N GLY A 234 -17.31 -13.64 10.18
CA GLY A 234 -16.53 -14.80 10.65
C GLY A 234 -15.30 -15.11 9.78
N THR A 235 -15.41 -14.98 8.45
CA THR A 235 -14.29 -15.13 7.51
C THR A 235 -13.21 -14.07 7.79
N LEU A 236 -13.63 -12.82 8.00
CA LEU A 236 -12.73 -11.71 8.31
C LEU A 236 -12.04 -11.90 9.66
N ALA A 237 -12.80 -12.28 10.69
CA ALA A 237 -12.27 -12.53 12.03
C ALA A 237 -11.21 -13.63 12.01
N LYS A 238 -11.45 -14.72 11.28
CA LYS A 238 -10.50 -15.82 11.14
C LYS A 238 -9.24 -15.39 10.38
N GLY A 239 -9.40 -14.69 9.26
CA GLY A 239 -8.26 -14.21 8.46
C GLY A 239 -7.39 -13.22 9.24
N SER A 240 -7.99 -12.19 9.83
CA SER A 240 -7.25 -11.18 10.62
C SER A 240 -6.57 -11.76 11.85
N PHE A 241 -7.16 -12.79 12.47
CA PHE A 241 -6.57 -13.48 13.61
C PHE A 241 -5.30 -14.24 13.21
N ILE A 242 -5.29 -14.92 12.07
CA ILE A 242 -4.11 -15.67 11.58
C ILE A 242 -2.92 -14.73 11.35
N ILE A 243 -3.14 -13.53 10.78
CA ILE A 243 -2.09 -12.52 10.65
C ILE A 243 -1.59 -12.09 12.02
N THR A 244 -2.51 -11.85 12.96
CA THR A 244 -2.19 -11.42 14.33
C THR A 244 -1.29 -12.43 15.07
N LEU A 245 -1.53 -13.73 14.89
CA LEU A 245 -0.72 -14.81 15.48
C LEU A 245 0.75 -14.78 15.05
N VAL A 246 1.06 -14.26 13.86
CA VAL A 246 2.44 -14.12 13.36
C VAL A 246 3.00 -12.73 13.69
N LYS A 247 2.15 -11.71 13.65
CA LYS A 247 2.53 -10.32 13.91
C LYS A 247 2.98 -10.10 15.36
N ILE A 248 2.31 -10.72 16.35
CA ILE A 248 2.68 -10.59 17.77
C ILE A 248 4.10 -11.14 18.04
N PRO A 249 4.44 -12.41 17.70
CA PRO A 249 5.81 -12.91 17.84
C PRO A 249 6.85 -12.07 17.12
N ARG A 250 6.54 -11.57 15.92
CA ARG A 250 7.44 -10.68 15.17
C ARG A 250 7.73 -9.39 15.93
N LEU A 251 6.70 -8.75 16.49
CA LEU A 251 6.85 -7.54 17.30
C LEU A 251 7.68 -7.80 18.56
N ILE A 252 7.42 -8.91 19.26
CA ILE A 252 8.19 -9.31 20.45
C ILE A 252 9.67 -9.54 20.10
N LEU A 253 9.97 -10.30 19.04
CA LEU A 253 11.35 -10.56 18.63
C LEU A 253 12.06 -9.30 18.13
N THR A 254 11.34 -8.40 17.45
CA THR A 254 11.88 -7.10 17.04
C THR A 254 12.24 -6.23 18.25
N TYR A 255 11.37 -6.22 19.27
CA TYR A 255 11.63 -5.52 20.52
C TYR A 255 12.84 -6.11 21.26
N ILE A 256 12.91 -7.44 21.41
CA ILE A 256 14.06 -8.13 22.03
C ILE A 256 15.36 -7.80 21.27
N HIS A 257 15.34 -7.87 19.94
CA HIS A 257 16.51 -7.52 19.13
C HIS A 257 16.96 -6.07 19.36
N SER A 258 16.01 -5.13 19.48
CA SER A 258 16.32 -3.73 19.79
C SER A 258 16.93 -3.57 21.18
N GLN A 259 16.47 -4.32 22.19
CA GLN A 259 16.99 -4.26 23.56
C GLN A 259 18.37 -4.91 23.70
N LEU A 260 18.66 -5.94 22.90
CA LEU A 260 19.93 -6.67 22.93
C LEU A 260 21.02 -6.02 22.05
N LYS A 261 20.68 -4.94 21.33
CA LYS A 261 21.61 -4.24 20.45
C LYS A 261 22.81 -3.72 21.25
N GLY A 262 23.98 -4.31 20.98
CA GLY A 262 25.25 -3.96 21.65
C GLY A 262 25.63 -4.84 22.84
N LYS A 263 24.77 -5.79 23.26
CA LYS A 263 25.02 -6.72 24.39
C LYS A 263 25.01 -8.20 24.01
N GLU A 264 24.75 -8.52 22.74
CA GLU A 264 24.59 -9.89 22.22
C GLU A 264 25.84 -10.46 21.53
N ASN A 265 26.03 -11.78 21.63
CA ASN A 265 27.04 -12.52 20.86
C ASN A 265 26.63 -12.63 19.38
N ALA A 266 27.60 -12.83 18.48
CA ALA A 266 27.37 -12.86 17.03
C ALA A 266 26.32 -13.90 16.58
N CYS A 267 26.29 -15.08 17.21
CA CYS A 267 25.32 -16.13 16.92
C CYS A 267 23.88 -15.70 17.27
N ALA A 268 23.67 -15.11 18.46
CA ALA A 268 22.35 -14.62 18.89
C ALA A 268 21.83 -13.50 17.97
N ARG A 269 22.71 -12.59 17.55
CA ARG A 269 22.38 -11.54 16.57
C ARG A 269 21.90 -12.12 15.24
N CYS A 270 22.65 -13.11 14.72
CA CYS A 270 22.33 -13.76 13.46
C CYS A 270 20.97 -14.48 13.54
N MET A 271 20.76 -15.26 14.60
CA MET A 271 19.52 -16.02 14.81
C MET A 271 18.30 -15.10 14.96
N LEU A 272 18.38 -14.05 15.77
CA LEU A 272 17.29 -13.08 15.93
C LEU A 272 16.95 -12.39 14.62
N LYS A 273 17.96 -11.96 13.86
CA LYS A 273 17.75 -11.34 12.55
C LYS A 273 17.11 -12.30 11.55
N ALA A 274 17.52 -13.57 11.55
CA ALA A 274 16.93 -14.60 10.72
C ALA A 274 15.46 -14.86 11.09
N CYS A 275 15.15 -15.04 12.37
CA CYS A 275 13.77 -15.26 12.84
C CYS A 275 12.85 -14.06 12.54
N VAL A 276 13.31 -12.83 12.77
CA VAL A 276 12.56 -11.61 12.43
C VAL A 276 12.30 -11.54 10.92
N CYS A 277 13.29 -11.89 10.09
CA CYS A 277 13.13 -11.96 8.64
C CYS A 277 12.10 -13.02 8.23
N CYS A 278 12.20 -14.25 8.77
CA CYS A 278 11.26 -15.33 8.47
C CYS A 278 9.82 -14.98 8.85
N LEU A 279 9.61 -14.38 10.03
CA LEU A 279 8.28 -13.95 10.46
C LEU A 279 7.75 -12.77 9.64
N TRP A 280 8.63 -11.86 9.21
CA TRP A 280 8.27 -10.80 8.28
C TRP A 280 7.80 -11.38 6.94
N CYS A 281 8.54 -12.34 6.38
CA CYS A 281 8.16 -13.03 5.15
C CYS A 281 6.83 -13.80 5.31
N LEU A 282 6.66 -14.50 6.44
CA LEU A 282 5.44 -15.23 6.74
C LEU A 282 4.24 -14.30 6.88
N GLU A 283 4.37 -13.17 7.59
CA GLU A 283 3.31 -12.16 7.69
C GLU A 283 2.93 -11.62 6.31
N LYS A 284 3.90 -11.32 5.45
CA LYS A 284 3.64 -10.85 4.08
C LYS A 284 2.95 -11.91 3.22
N CYS A 285 3.38 -13.16 3.31
CA CYS A 285 2.75 -14.27 2.61
C CYS A 285 1.31 -14.49 3.09
N LEU A 286 1.07 -14.45 4.41
CA LEU A 286 -0.27 -14.58 4.98
C LEU A 286 -1.18 -13.40 4.61
N ALA A 287 -0.66 -12.17 4.59
CA ALA A 287 -1.42 -11.01 4.15
C ALA A 287 -1.84 -11.15 2.67
N TYR A 288 -0.93 -11.59 1.81
CA TYR A 288 -1.22 -11.86 0.40
C TYR A 288 -2.24 -13.01 0.24
N LEU A 289 -2.06 -14.13 0.95
CA LEU A 289 -2.99 -15.24 0.92
C LEU A 289 -4.38 -14.84 1.42
N ASN A 290 -4.47 -14.06 2.50
CA ASN A 290 -5.73 -13.57 3.05
C ASN A 290 -6.48 -12.71 2.03
N GLN A 291 -5.79 -11.78 1.36
CA GLN A 291 -6.39 -10.94 0.32
C GLN A 291 -7.01 -11.81 -0.79
N ASN A 292 -6.27 -12.81 -1.25
CA ASN A 292 -6.76 -13.74 -2.28
C ASN A 292 -7.90 -14.65 -1.75
N ALA A 293 -7.84 -15.07 -0.49
CA ALA A 293 -8.90 -15.83 0.16
C ALA A 293 -10.20 -15.04 0.28
N TYR A 294 -10.15 -13.74 0.58
CA TYR A 294 -11.31 -12.86 0.60
C TYR A 294 -11.91 -12.69 -0.79
N THR A 295 -11.08 -12.55 -1.82
CA THR A 295 -11.55 -12.54 -3.22
C THR A 295 -12.22 -13.85 -3.60
N ALA A 296 -11.61 -15.00 -3.32
CA ALA A 296 -12.22 -16.30 -3.57
C ALA A 296 -13.50 -16.50 -2.75
N THR A 297 -13.58 -15.96 -1.53
CA THR A 297 -14.82 -15.93 -0.72
C THR A 297 -15.90 -15.12 -1.43
N ALA A 298 -15.56 -13.95 -1.96
CA ALA A 298 -16.50 -13.09 -2.68
C ALA A 298 -17.00 -13.74 -3.99
N ILE A 299 -16.18 -14.58 -4.64
CA ILE A 299 -16.56 -15.31 -5.85
C ILE A 299 -17.46 -16.52 -5.51
N ASN A 300 -17.01 -17.38 -4.61
CA ASN A 300 -17.64 -18.70 -4.38
C ASN A 300 -18.61 -18.72 -3.19
N SER A 301 -18.67 -17.65 -2.39
CA SER A 301 -19.46 -17.57 -1.15
C SER A 301 -19.16 -18.70 -0.15
N THR A 302 -17.89 -19.07 0.01
CA THR A 302 -17.44 -20.14 0.92
C THR A 302 -16.75 -19.59 2.18
N ASN A 303 -16.44 -20.46 3.15
CA ASN A 303 -15.72 -20.05 4.35
C ASN A 303 -14.22 -19.82 4.06
N PHE A 304 -13.54 -19.10 4.95
CA PHE A 304 -12.13 -18.71 4.81
C PHE A 304 -11.19 -19.85 4.41
N CYS A 305 -11.25 -21.03 5.05
CA CYS A 305 -10.30 -22.10 4.79
C CYS A 305 -10.49 -22.73 3.40
N THR A 306 -11.75 -22.92 3.00
CA THR A 306 -12.06 -23.40 1.65
C THR A 306 -11.58 -22.39 0.61
N SER A 307 -11.92 -21.11 0.78
CA SER A 307 -11.51 -20.06 -0.16
C SER A 307 -9.99 -19.85 -0.23
N ALA A 308 -9.29 -19.94 0.91
CA ALA A 308 -7.83 -19.84 0.96
C ALA A 308 -7.15 -21.00 0.23
N ARG A 309 -7.68 -22.22 0.36
CA ARG A 309 -7.18 -23.39 -0.38
C ARG A 309 -7.37 -23.20 -1.89
N ASP A 310 -8.58 -22.82 -2.30
CA ASP A 310 -8.90 -22.64 -3.73
C ASP A 310 -8.03 -21.54 -4.36
N ALA A 311 -7.91 -20.40 -3.67
CA ALA A 311 -7.05 -19.30 -4.10
C ALA A 311 -5.59 -19.73 -4.20
N PHE A 312 -5.06 -20.43 -3.18
CA PHE A 312 -3.69 -20.93 -3.19
C PHE A 312 -3.41 -21.87 -4.37
N LEU A 313 -4.31 -22.82 -4.66
CA LEU A 313 -4.15 -23.75 -5.78
C LEU A 313 -4.10 -23.00 -7.12
N ILE A 314 -5.00 -22.04 -7.34
CA ILE A 314 -5.02 -21.22 -8.56
C ILE A 314 -3.73 -20.42 -8.73
N LEU A 315 -3.21 -19.84 -7.64
CA LEU A 315 -1.98 -19.06 -7.65
C LEU A 315 -0.74 -19.95 -7.90
N VAL A 316 -0.67 -21.14 -7.32
CA VAL A 316 0.49 -22.05 -7.49
C VAL A 316 0.55 -22.64 -8.90
N GLU A 317 -0.60 -23.00 -9.48
CA GLU A 317 -0.68 -23.51 -10.86
C GLU A 317 -0.06 -22.53 -11.89
N ASN A 318 -0.07 -21.23 -11.58
CA ASN A 318 0.48 -20.18 -12.44
C ASN A 318 1.57 -19.34 -11.73
N ALA A 319 2.29 -19.92 -10.76
CA ALA A 319 3.16 -19.19 -9.83
C ALA A 319 4.16 -18.24 -10.51
N LEU A 320 4.80 -18.67 -11.60
CA LEU A 320 5.77 -17.82 -12.33
C LEU A 320 5.12 -16.57 -12.93
N ARG A 321 3.89 -16.70 -13.44
CA ARG A 321 3.12 -15.60 -14.02
C ARG A 321 2.55 -14.70 -12.92
N VAL A 322 2.07 -15.29 -11.82
CA VAL A 322 1.60 -14.57 -10.64
C VAL A 322 2.72 -13.71 -10.06
N ALA A 323 3.88 -14.31 -9.76
CA ALA A 323 5.02 -13.61 -9.20
C ALA A 323 5.52 -12.50 -10.14
N ALA A 324 5.52 -12.74 -11.45
CA ALA A 324 5.85 -11.74 -12.46
C ALA A 324 4.95 -10.50 -12.37
N ILE A 325 3.64 -10.71 -12.35
CA ILE A 325 2.65 -9.63 -12.41
C ILE A 325 2.65 -8.85 -11.10
N ASN A 326 2.69 -9.53 -9.95
CA ASN A 326 2.75 -8.89 -8.64
C ASN A 326 3.99 -8.00 -8.53
N THR A 327 5.17 -8.54 -8.87
CA THR A 327 6.43 -7.79 -8.80
C THR A 327 6.42 -6.55 -9.70
N VAL A 328 5.92 -6.68 -10.94
CA VAL A 328 5.82 -5.55 -11.88
C VAL A 328 4.78 -4.54 -11.39
N GLY A 329 3.62 -5.00 -10.89
CA GLY A 329 2.56 -4.16 -10.35
C GLY A 329 3.02 -3.36 -9.13
N ASP A 330 3.64 -4.01 -8.16
CA ASP A 330 4.23 -3.40 -6.96
C ASP A 330 5.24 -2.32 -7.35
N PHE A 331 6.08 -2.62 -8.35
CA PHE A 331 7.07 -1.68 -8.86
C PHE A 331 6.42 -0.45 -9.53
N VAL A 332 5.39 -0.64 -10.35
CA VAL A 332 4.64 0.46 -10.98
C VAL A 332 3.96 1.33 -9.92
N LEU A 333 3.34 0.72 -8.91
CA LEU A 333 2.71 1.44 -7.80
C LEU A 333 3.74 2.17 -6.94
N PHE A 334 4.91 1.58 -6.72
CA PHE A 334 6.03 2.24 -6.06
C PHE A 334 6.50 3.48 -6.85
N LEU A 335 6.68 3.36 -8.17
CA LEU A 335 7.02 4.50 -9.02
C LEU A 335 5.95 5.61 -8.94
N GLY A 336 4.67 5.24 -8.90
CA GLY A 336 3.57 6.20 -8.68
C GLY A 336 3.72 6.96 -7.37
N LYS A 337 4.05 6.29 -6.27
CA LYS A 337 4.31 6.92 -4.96
C LYS A 337 5.46 7.92 -5.04
N VAL A 338 6.57 7.52 -5.68
CA VAL A 338 7.76 8.40 -5.83
C VAL A 338 7.45 9.62 -6.70
N LEU A 339 6.71 9.45 -7.80
CA LEU A 339 6.32 10.55 -8.68
C LEU A 339 5.46 11.58 -7.94
N ILE A 340 4.43 11.15 -7.20
CA ILE A 340 3.55 12.03 -6.44
C ILE A 340 4.36 12.84 -5.41
N VAL A 341 5.27 12.20 -4.68
CA VAL A 341 6.14 12.87 -3.70
C VAL A 341 7.08 13.85 -4.41
N SER A 342 7.70 13.47 -5.52
CA SER A 342 8.60 14.34 -6.29
C SER A 342 7.89 15.56 -6.86
N CYS A 343 6.71 15.40 -7.45
CA CYS A 343 5.90 16.51 -7.96
C CYS A 343 5.48 17.46 -6.83
N THR A 344 5.06 16.91 -5.68
CA THR A 344 4.70 17.71 -4.50
C THR A 344 5.92 18.44 -3.92
N ALA A 345 7.07 17.78 -3.87
CA ALA A 345 8.33 18.37 -3.42
C ALA A 345 8.76 19.51 -4.35
N PHE A 346 8.68 19.32 -5.66
CA PHE A 346 9.01 20.33 -6.66
C PHE A 346 8.08 21.55 -6.55
N ALA A 347 6.76 21.33 -6.50
CA ALA A 347 5.79 22.39 -6.28
C ALA A 347 6.01 23.12 -4.93
N GLY A 348 6.33 22.36 -3.88
CA GLY A 348 6.65 22.88 -2.56
C GLY A 348 7.90 23.75 -2.55
N VAL A 349 8.96 23.35 -3.25
CA VAL A 349 10.18 24.16 -3.43
C VAL A 349 9.84 25.47 -4.16
N LEU A 350 9.08 25.41 -5.26
CA LEU A 350 8.70 26.63 -6.00
C LEU A 350 7.85 27.59 -5.13
N ALA A 351 6.86 27.05 -4.41
CA ALA A 351 5.97 27.84 -3.57
C ALA A 351 6.69 28.45 -2.35
N LEU A 352 7.54 27.67 -1.67
CA LEU A 352 8.25 28.10 -0.46
C LEU A 352 9.46 28.99 -0.78
N ASN A 353 10.15 28.78 -1.91
CA ASN A 353 11.26 29.62 -2.34
C ASN A 353 10.80 31.01 -2.81
N TYR A 354 9.55 31.13 -3.27
CA TYR A 354 8.95 32.42 -3.60
C TYR A 354 8.70 33.30 -2.36
N GLN A 355 8.39 32.68 -1.21
CA GLN A 355 8.25 33.38 0.07
C GLN A 355 9.57 33.39 0.83
N ARG A 356 10.40 34.42 0.61
CA ARG A 356 11.72 34.59 1.27
C ARG A 356 11.66 34.81 2.80
N ASP A 357 10.48 34.79 3.40
CA ASP A 357 10.27 35.02 4.83
C ASP A 357 10.66 33.81 5.71
N TYR A 358 10.86 32.62 5.13
CA TYR A 358 11.27 31.42 5.87
C TYR A 358 12.79 31.24 5.85
N THR A 359 13.44 31.47 6.99
CA THR A 359 14.86 31.12 7.18
C THR A 359 15.09 29.60 7.22
N VAL A 360 14.05 28.79 7.51
CA VAL A 360 14.10 27.31 7.53
C VAL A 360 12.88 26.72 6.78
N TRP A 361 12.90 26.76 5.45
CA TRP A 361 11.82 26.22 4.58
C TRP A 361 11.90 24.69 4.36
N VAL A 362 13.04 24.07 4.68
CA VAL A 362 13.28 22.63 4.50
C VAL A 362 12.41 21.77 5.41
N LEU A 363 12.18 22.19 6.65
CA LEU A 363 11.38 21.44 7.62
C LEU A 363 9.89 21.35 7.20
N PRO A 364 9.20 22.46 6.85
CA PRO A 364 7.86 22.40 6.26
C PRO A 364 7.79 21.54 5.00
N LEU A 365 8.78 21.65 4.11
CA LEU A 365 8.83 20.83 2.89
C LEU A 365 8.91 19.34 3.22
N LEU A 366 9.74 18.94 4.18
CA LEU A 366 9.86 17.55 4.63
C LEU A 366 8.51 17.04 5.16
N ILE A 367 7.83 17.84 5.99
CA ILE A 367 6.50 17.48 6.52
C ILE A 367 5.50 17.27 5.38
N VAL A 368 5.47 18.16 4.39
CA VAL A 368 4.59 18.03 3.21
C VAL A 368 4.94 16.78 2.40
N CYS A 369 6.23 16.47 2.19
CA CYS A 369 6.66 15.26 1.49
C CYS A 369 6.26 13.97 2.22
N VAL A 370 6.39 13.94 3.55
CA VAL A 370 5.94 12.80 4.37
C VAL A 370 4.43 12.64 4.27
N PHE A 371 3.68 13.73 4.37
CA PHE A 371 2.23 13.70 4.20
C PHE A 371 1.82 13.21 2.82
N ALA A 372 2.44 13.72 1.75
CA ALA A 372 2.19 13.29 0.38
C ALA A 372 2.49 11.79 0.19
N PHE A 373 3.57 11.28 0.79
CA PHE A 373 3.89 9.85 0.76
C PHE A 373 2.81 9.01 1.46
N LEU A 374 2.34 9.44 2.63
CA LEU A 374 1.28 8.73 3.36
C LEU A 374 -0.02 8.70 2.57
N VAL A 375 -0.42 9.84 2.00
CA VAL A 375 -1.60 9.94 1.12
C VAL A 375 -1.44 9.00 -0.08
N ALA A 376 -0.33 9.10 -0.82
CA ALA A 376 -0.07 8.24 -1.96
C ALA A 376 -0.10 6.75 -1.58
N HIS A 377 0.46 6.38 -0.42
CA HIS A 377 0.42 5.02 0.09
C HIS A 377 -1.00 4.52 0.33
N CYS A 378 -1.85 5.31 0.99
CA CYS A 378 -3.23 4.94 1.29
C CYS A 378 -4.07 4.72 0.03
N PHE A 379 -3.99 5.64 -0.94
CA PHE A 379 -4.77 5.54 -2.19
C PHE A 379 -4.26 4.43 -3.12
N LEU A 380 -2.95 4.38 -3.35
CA LEU A 380 -2.36 3.37 -4.24
C LEU A 380 -2.47 1.97 -3.65
N SER A 381 -2.57 1.81 -2.33
CA SER A 381 -2.88 0.51 -1.70
C SER A 381 -4.31 0.03 -2.02
N VAL A 382 -5.29 0.94 -2.15
CA VAL A 382 -6.63 0.55 -2.63
C VAL A 382 -6.59 0.13 -4.08
N PHE A 383 -5.82 0.84 -4.91
CA PHE A 383 -5.61 0.44 -6.29
C PHE A 383 -4.93 -0.94 -6.40
N GLU A 384 -3.90 -1.20 -5.60
CA GLU A 384 -3.22 -2.50 -5.46
C GLU A 384 -4.24 -3.62 -5.16
N ASN A 385 -5.09 -3.42 -4.15
CA ASN A 385 -6.13 -4.39 -3.79
C ASN A 385 -7.11 -4.66 -4.95
N VAL A 386 -7.48 -3.64 -5.74
CA VAL A 386 -8.36 -3.82 -6.91
C VAL A 386 -7.66 -4.63 -8.00
N VAL A 387 -6.38 -4.35 -8.26
CA VAL A 387 -5.57 -5.12 -9.24
C VAL A 387 -5.44 -6.58 -8.82
N ASP A 388 -5.17 -6.85 -7.55
CA ASP A 388 -5.08 -8.22 -7.02
C ASP A 388 -6.40 -8.99 -7.18
N VAL A 389 -7.53 -8.34 -6.87
CA VAL A 389 -8.85 -8.93 -7.05
C VAL A 389 -9.13 -9.23 -8.53
N LEU A 390 -8.88 -8.26 -9.41
CA LEU A 390 -9.05 -8.43 -10.86
C LEU A 390 -8.16 -9.55 -11.40
N PHE A 391 -6.94 -9.67 -10.88
CA PHE A 391 -6.02 -10.72 -11.26
C PHE A 391 -6.55 -12.10 -10.88
N LEU A 392 -7.05 -12.28 -9.65
CA LEU A 392 -7.64 -13.56 -9.26
C LEU A 392 -8.93 -13.85 -10.04
N CYS A 393 -9.80 -12.86 -10.26
CA CYS A 393 -10.97 -12.99 -11.12
C CYS A 393 -10.58 -13.45 -12.54
N PHE A 394 -9.55 -12.84 -13.11
CA PHE A 394 -9.01 -13.22 -14.41
C PHE A 394 -8.46 -14.64 -14.42
N ALA A 395 -7.70 -15.04 -13.39
CA ALA A 395 -7.18 -16.41 -13.28
C ALA A 395 -8.32 -17.44 -13.21
N VAL A 396 -9.35 -17.15 -12.41
CA VAL A 396 -10.56 -17.99 -12.30
C VAL A 396 -11.32 -18.04 -13.63
N ASP A 397 -11.56 -16.90 -14.28
CA ASP A 397 -12.25 -16.81 -15.57
C ASP A 397 -11.50 -17.63 -16.65
N THR A 398 -10.17 -17.52 -16.71
CA THR A 398 -9.35 -18.31 -17.65
C THR A 398 -9.29 -19.80 -17.37
N LYS A 399 -9.59 -20.22 -16.14
CA LYS A 399 -9.60 -21.62 -15.72
C LYS A 399 -10.93 -22.31 -16.04
N TYR A 400 -12.04 -21.62 -15.83
CA TYR A 400 -13.38 -22.20 -15.98
C TYR A 400 -14.07 -21.87 -17.30
N ASN A 401 -13.69 -20.78 -17.96
CA ASN A 401 -14.22 -20.37 -19.26
C ASN A 401 -13.15 -20.56 -20.35
N ASP A 402 -13.59 -20.99 -21.54
CA ASP A 402 -12.71 -21.28 -22.67
C ASP A 402 -13.00 -20.40 -23.90
N GLY A 403 -14.07 -19.60 -23.85
CA GLY A 403 -14.52 -18.74 -24.95
C GLY A 403 -15.55 -19.40 -25.87
N SER A 404 -15.98 -20.63 -25.60
CA SER A 404 -17.03 -21.32 -26.37
C SER A 404 -18.43 -20.78 -26.03
N SER A 405 -19.42 -21.04 -26.89
CA SER A 405 -20.81 -20.62 -26.66
C SER A 405 -21.35 -21.20 -25.35
N GLY A 406 -21.75 -20.34 -24.41
CA GLY A 406 -22.16 -20.72 -23.06
C GLY A 406 -21.05 -20.71 -22.00
N ARG A 407 -19.78 -20.60 -22.42
CA ARG A 407 -18.58 -20.46 -21.57
C ARG A 407 -17.70 -19.31 -22.04
N GLU A 408 -18.34 -18.20 -22.39
CA GLU A 408 -17.67 -17.00 -22.82
C GLU A 408 -17.01 -16.31 -21.62
N TYR A 409 -15.83 -15.74 -21.85
CA TYR A 409 -15.11 -14.99 -20.83
C TYR A 409 -15.91 -13.77 -20.35
N TYR A 410 -15.80 -13.48 -19.05
CA TYR A 410 -16.36 -12.28 -18.44
C TYR A 410 -15.41 -11.07 -18.54
N MET A 411 -14.13 -11.33 -18.81
CA MET A 411 -13.09 -10.31 -18.90
C MET A 411 -13.35 -9.25 -19.97
N ASP A 412 -12.84 -8.04 -19.74
CA ASP A 412 -12.88 -6.93 -20.70
C ASP A 412 -12.08 -7.26 -21.99
N LYS A 413 -12.46 -6.64 -23.11
CA LYS A 413 -11.85 -6.87 -24.43
C LYS A 413 -10.32 -6.73 -24.40
N ALA A 414 -9.79 -5.78 -23.63
CA ALA A 414 -8.33 -5.58 -23.53
C ALA A 414 -7.59 -6.78 -22.89
N LEU A 415 -8.22 -7.48 -21.94
CA LEU A 415 -7.67 -8.70 -21.34
C LEU A 415 -7.85 -9.91 -22.25
N MET A 416 -8.98 -9.98 -22.95
CA MET A 416 -9.29 -11.04 -23.92
C MET A 416 -8.29 -11.03 -25.08
N GLU A 417 -8.03 -9.85 -25.66
CA GLU A 417 -7.05 -9.67 -26.73
C GLU A 417 -5.64 -10.08 -26.28
N PHE A 418 -5.25 -9.77 -25.03
CA PHE A 418 -4.00 -10.26 -24.46
C PHE A 418 -3.94 -11.79 -24.41
N VAL A 419 -5.01 -12.44 -23.91
CA VAL A 419 -5.08 -13.91 -23.83
C VAL A 419 -4.97 -14.53 -25.22
N GLU A 420 -5.71 -14.01 -26.20
CA GLU A 420 -5.66 -14.48 -27.58
C GLU A 420 -4.27 -14.30 -28.21
N ASN A 421 -3.63 -13.15 -28.00
CA ASN A 421 -2.28 -12.89 -28.48
C ASN A 421 -1.26 -13.84 -27.83
N SER A 422 -1.41 -14.14 -26.53
CA SER A 422 -0.56 -15.10 -25.83
C SER A 422 -0.75 -16.55 -26.31
N LYS A 423 -1.99 -16.94 -26.63
CA LYS A 423 -2.34 -18.23 -27.26
C LYS A 423 -1.68 -18.34 -28.64
N LYS A 424 -1.80 -17.30 -29.48
CA LYS A 424 -1.18 -17.23 -30.82
C LYS A 424 0.35 -17.33 -30.77
N MET A 425 0.99 -16.78 -29.74
CA MET A 425 2.44 -16.85 -29.52
C MET A 425 2.92 -18.19 -28.92
N GLY A 426 2.02 -19.16 -28.69
CA GLY A 426 2.37 -20.46 -28.11
C GLY A 426 2.80 -20.41 -26.63
N GLN A 427 2.59 -19.28 -25.95
CA GLN A 427 3.00 -19.06 -24.55
C GLN A 427 1.93 -19.47 -23.54
N TYR A 428 0.73 -19.83 -23.99
CA TYR A 428 -0.40 -20.21 -23.15
C TYR A 428 -0.97 -21.57 -23.57
N LYS A 429 -0.86 -22.56 -22.68
CA LYS A 429 -1.62 -23.82 -22.75
C LYS A 429 -2.69 -23.78 -21.65
N PRO A 430 -3.99 -23.97 -21.96
CA PRO A 430 -5.00 -24.08 -20.93
C PRO A 430 -4.68 -25.27 -20.02
N SER A 431 -4.77 -25.05 -18.71
CA SER A 431 -4.58 -26.09 -17.69
C SER A 431 -5.77 -27.03 -17.69
N ASP A 432 -5.54 -28.33 -17.86
CA ASP A 432 -6.58 -29.37 -17.85
C ASP A 432 -6.85 -29.81 -16.40
N GLY A 433 -7.46 -28.92 -15.61
CA GLY A 433 -7.77 -29.14 -14.19
C GLY A 433 -9.27 -29.34 -13.92
N ASP A 434 -9.59 -30.05 -12.82
CA ASP A 434 -10.95 -30.46 -12.41
C ASP A 434 -12.00 -29.34 -12.54
N ARG A 435 -12.93 -29.54 -13.47
CA ARG A 435 -13.83 -28.52 -14.03
C ARG A 435 -15.14 -28.48 -13.24
N ARG A 436 -15.17 -27.78 -12.11
CA ARG A 436 -16.41 -27.49 -11.38
C ARG A 436 -17.04 -26.20 -11.90
N GLU A 437 -18.35 -26.22 -12.18
CA GLU A 437 -19.09 -25.05 -12.65
C GLU A 437 -19.16 -23.94 -11.59
N MET A 438 -19.00 -22.70 -12.04
CA MET A 438 -19.17 -21.50 -11.21
C MET A 438 -20.65 -21.39 -10.79
N LYS A 439 -20.94 -21.35 -9.49
CA LYS A 439 -22.31 -21.10 -9.01
C LYS A 439 -22.74 -19.69 -9.44
N SER A 440 -23.95 -19.56 -9.97
CA SER A 440 -24.51 -18.26 -10.37
C SER A 440 -24.54 -17.33 -9.15
N MET A 441 -24.02 -16.11 -9.29
CA MET A 441 -24.04 -15.09 -8.22
C MET A 441 -25.42 -14.42 -8.04
N VAL A 442 -26.50 -15.05 -8.49
CA VAL A 442 -27.86 -14.52 -8.33
C VAL A 442 -28.44 -14.98 -6.98
N SER A 443 -28.18 -14.18 -5.93
CA SER A 443 -29.18 -13.77 -4.93
C SER A 443 -28.61 -12.71 -3.99
#